data_AF-A0A1R1MKN4-F1
#
_entry.id   AF-A0A1R1MKN4-F1
#
_cell.length_a   1.000
_cell.length_b   1.000
_cell.length_c   1.000
_cell.angle_alpha   90.00
_cell.angle_beta   90.00
_cell.angle_gamma   90.00
#
_symmetry.space_group_name_H-M   'P 1'
#
loop_
_entity.id
_entity.type
_entity.pdbx_description
1 polymer ?
#
loop_
_entity_poly.entity_id
_entity_poly.type
_entity_poly.pdbx_seq_one_letter_code
_entity_poly.pdbx_strand_id
1 'polypeptide(L)'
;MIPEEFETAVEKVLSNSGFDLKVVFSELEKWDEAIFLTLALINEKEKDFLTIQESFKVEYLLENGNVITIAFRPTPMDLLEE
;
A
#
# COMPACT_ATOMS: atom_id res chain seq x y z
N MET A 1 -10.63 -8.95 3.05
CA MET A 1 -10.99 -7.75 3.84
C MET A 1 -9.78 -7.34 4.65
N ILE A 2 -9.24 -6.19 4.29
CA ILE A 2 -8.09 -5.58 4.94
C ILE A 2 -8.46 -5.05 6.33
N PRO A 3 -7.54 -5.09 7.31
CA PRO A 3 -7.79 -4.52 8.63
C PRO A 3 -8.10 -3.02 8.56
N GLU A 4 -9.09 -2.54 9.30
CA GLU A 4 -9.43 -1.09 9.43
C GLU A 4 -8.23 -0.24 9.88
N GLU A 5 -7.28 -0.85 10.60
CA GLU A 5 -6.01 -0.22 11.00
C GLU A 5 -5.16 0.22 9.80
N PHE A 6 -5.26 -0.47 8.66
CA PHE A 6 -4.53 -0.12 7.44
C PHE A 6 -5.06 1.17 6.82
N GLU A 7 -6.39 1.29 6.69
CA GLU A 7 -7.04 2.50 6.19
C GLU A 7 -6.65 3.71 7.05
N THR A 8 -6.74 3.57 8.37
CA THR A 8 -6.33 4.62 9.32
C THR A 8 -4.86 4.99 9.15
N ALA A 9 -3.98 4.02 8.88
CA ALA A 9 -2.57 4.28 8.64
C ALA A 9 -2.34 5.06 7.33
N VAL A 10 -3.03 4.68 6.24
CA VAL A 10 -2.97 5.40 4.96
C VAL A 10 -3.45 6.84 5.12
N GLU A 11 -4.60 7.05 5.79
CA GLU A 11 -5.10 8.40 6.05
C GLU A 11 -4.13 9.27 6.86
N LYS A 12 -3.44 8.65 7.83
CA LYS A 12 -2.45 9.35 8.65
C LYS A 12 -1.24 9.80 7.82
N VAL A 13 -0.78 8.96 6.88
CA VAL A 13 0.31 9.27 5.94
C VAL A 13 -0.08 10.38 4.98
N LEU A 14 -1.34 10.41 4.54
CA LEU A 14 -1.83 11.48 3.67
C LEU A 14 -1.92 12.82 4.43
N SER A 15 -2.28 12.79 5.71
CA SER A 15 -2.56 14.01 6.49
C SER A 15 -1.35 14.62 7.20
N ASN A 16 -0.31 13.84 7.52
CA ASN A 16 0.84 14.29 8.32
C ASN A 16 2.15 14.08 7.56
N SER A 17 2.94 15.13 7.39
CA SER A 17 4.27 15.01 6.77
C SER A 17 5.29 14.36 7.72
N GLY A 18 6.27 13.67 7.13
CA GLY A 18 7.35 12.99 7.84
C GLY A 18 7.00 11.59 8.36
N PHE A 19 5.99 10.94 7.78
CA PHE A 19 5.58 9.59 8.17
C PHE A 19 5.37 8.71 6.93
N ASP A 20 6.31 7.80 6.71
CA ASP A 20 6.20 6.79 5.64
C ASP A 20 5.45 5.55 6.12
N LEU A 21 4.73 4.90 5.21
CA LEU A 21 4.05 3.64 5.47
C LEU A 21 4.65 2.54 4.61
N LYS A 22 4.99 1.41 5.23
CA LYS A 22 5.46 0.22 4.54
C LYS A 22 4.73 -1.00 5.05
N VAL A 23 4.05 -1.71 4.16
CA VAL A 23 3.27 -2.91 4.46
C VAL A 23 3.64 -4.02 3.50
N VAL A 24 3.70 -5.24 4.03
CA VAL A 24 4.00 -6.45 3.27
C VAL A 24 2.87 -7.45 3.49
N PHE A 25 2.31 -7.96 2.40
CA PHE A 25 1.24 -8.95 2.41
C PHE A 25 1.75 -10.29 1.88
N SER A 26 1.32 -11.38 2.50
CA SER A 26 1.59 -12.75 2.03
C SER A 26 0.44 -13.32 1.20
N GLU A 27 -0.77 -12.78 1.35
CA GLU A 27 -1.97 -13.18 0.62
C GLU A 27 -2.19 -12.23 -0.57
N LEU A 28 -2.31 -12.78 -1.78
CA LEU A 28 -2.43 -12.00 -3.01
C LEU A 28 -3.69 -11.13 -3.00
N GLU A 29 -4.82 -11.67 -2.53
CA GLU A 29 -6.09 -10.94 -2.43
C GLU A 29 -5.97 -9.71 -1.53
N LYS A 30 -5.28 -9.83 -0.38
CA LYS A 30 -5.04 -8.70 0.53
C LYS A 30 -4.06 -7.70 -0.07
N TRP A 31 -3.07 -8.15 -0.83
CA TRP A 31 -2.15 -7.23 -1.51
C TRP A 31 -2.89 -6.38 -2.56
N ASP A 32 -3.74 -7.00 -3.38
CA ASP A 32 -4.54 -6.32 -4.38
C ASP A 32 -5.57 -5.35 -3.75
N GLU A 33 -6.27 -5.80 -2.70
CA GLU A 33 -7.20 -4.97 -1.92
C GLU A 33 -6.49 -3.73 -1.35
N ALA A 34 -5.24 -3.86 -0.90
CA ALA A 34 -4.46 -2.77 -0.29
C ALA A 34 -4.09 -1.71 -1.33
N ILE A 35 -3.68 -2.16 -2.52
CA ILE A 35 -3.36 -1.29 -3.65
C ILE A 35 -4.61 -0.51 -4.06
N PHE A 36 -5.74 -1.21 -4.22
CA PHE A 36 -6.99 -0.59 -4.62
C PHE A 36 -7.46 0.47 -3.62
N LEU A 37 -7.52 0.12 -2.34
CA LEU A 37 -7.96 1.03 -1.28
C LEU A 37 -7.02 2.24 -1.14
N THR A 38 -5.71 2.01 -1.18
CA THR A 38 -4.72 3.10 -1.10
C THR A 38 -4.89 4.07 -2.26
N LEU A 39 -5.02 3.56 -3.49
CA LEU A 39 -5.22 4.39 -4.67
C LEU A 39 -6.54 5.18 -4.60
N ALA A 40 -7.61 4.59 -4.07
CA ALA A 40 -8.88 5.29 -3.87
C ALA A 40 -8.73 6.47 -2.90
N LEU A 41 -8.08 6.25 -1.75
CA LEU A 41 -7.87 7.30 -0.72
C LEU A 41 -6.94 8.41 -1.20
N ILE A 42 -5.87 8.06 -1.92
CA ILE A 42 -4.96 9.06 -2.51
C ILE A 42 -5.75 9.92 -3.49
N ASN A 43 -6.51 9.33 -4.42
CA ASN A 43 -7.29 10.09 -5.41
C ASN A 43 -8.37 10.99 -4.78
N GLU A 44 -8.87 10.64 -3.58
CA GLU A 44 -9.83 11.48 -2.86
C GLU A 44 -9.15 12.71 -2.21
N LYS A 45 -7.91 12.56 -1.74
CA LYS A 45 -7.26 13.55 -0.85
C LYS A 45 -6.08 14.31 -1.46
N GLU A 46 -5.34 13.71 -2.37
CA GLU A 46 -4.17 14.28 -3.04
C GLU A 46 -4.49 14.56 -4.51
N LYS A 47 -3.97 15.68 -5.04
CA LYS A 47 -4.19 16.06 -6.44
C LYS A 47 -3.16 15.46 -7.38
N ASP A 48 -1.94 15.29 -6.90
CA ASP A 48 -0.81 14.77 -7.66
C ASP A 48 -0.05 13.75 -6.81
N PHE A 49 0.39 12.65 -7.41
CA PHE A 49 1.27 11.66 -6.78
C PHE A 49 2.00 10.89 -7.87
N LEU A 50 3.12 10.27 -7.53
CA LEU A 50 3.86 9.43 -8.45
C LEU A 50 3.80 7.98 -7.99
N THR A 51 3.47 7.08 -8.92
CA THR A 51 3.45 5.64 -8.66
C THR A 51 4.65 4.97 -9.31
N ILE A 52 5.35 4.14 -8.55
CA ILE A 52 6.38 3.23 -9.03
C ILE A 52 5.88 1.80 -8.83
N GLN A 53 5.85 1.02 -9.90
CA GLN A 53 5.40 -0.37 -9.86
C GLN A 53 6.54 -1.30 -10.26
N GLU A 54 6.89 -2.21 -9.36
CA GLU A 54 7.79 -3.35 -9.58
C GLU A 54 6.98 -4.64 -9.41
N SER A 55 7.51 -5.78 -9.87
CA SER A 55 6.77 -7.04 -9.98
C SER A 55 6.02 -7.48 -8.71
N PHE A 56 6.52 -7.15 -7.51
CA PHE A 56 5.88 -7.49 -6.23
C PHE A 56 5.87 -6.31 -5.25
N LYS A 57 5.92 -5.08 -5.75
CA LYS A 57 5.97 -3.87 -4.91
C LYS A 57 5.36 -2.69 -5.65
N VAL A 58 4.52 -1.93 -4.96
CA VAL A 58 3.99 -0.65 -5.42
C VAL A 58 4.40 0.43 -4.43
N GLU A 59 4.91 1.55 -4.92
CA GLU A 59 5.29 2.71 -4.13
C GLU A 59 4.52 3.94 -4.63
N TYR A 60 3.91 4.68 -3.71
CA TYR A 60 3.26 5.96 -3.96
C TYR A 60 4.06 7.07 -3.28
N LEU A 61 4.61 7.98 -4.08
CA LEU A 61 5.29 9.18 -3.61
C LEU A 61 4.26 10.31 -3.61
N LEU A 62 3.99 10.85 -2.43
CA LEU A 62 2.95 11.85 -2.19
C LEU A 62 3.53 13.27 -2.24
N GLU A 63 2.71 14.30 -2.49
CA GLU A 63 3.17 15.69 -2.51
C GLU A 63 3.73 16.14 -1.17
N ASN A 64 3.18 15.60 -0.08
CA ASN A 64 3.61 15.90 1.28
C ASN A 64 5.01 15.33 1.62
N GLY A 65 5.65 14.63 0.68
CA GLY A 65 7.00 14.07 0.80
C GLY A 65 7.05 12.67 1.41
N ASN A 66 5.90 12.11 1.79
CA ASN A 66 5.83 10.76 2.33
C ASN A 66 5.77 9.70 1.22
N VAL A 67 6.09 8.47 1.60
CA VAL A 67 6.00 7.31 0.73
C VAL A 67 5.11 6.23 1.33
N ILE A 68 4.18 5.71 0.54
CA ILE A 68 3.42 4.49 0.85
C ILE A 68 3.98 3.34 0.02
N THR A 69 4.52 2.31 0.67
CA THR A 69 5.06 1.10 0.05
C THR A 69 4.19 -0.10 0.37
N ILE A 70 3.66 -0.77 -0.66
CA ILE A 70 2.83 -1.96 -0.54
C ILE A 70 3.51 -3.11 -1.31
N ALA A 71 4.02 -4.11 -0.59
CA ALA A 71 4.75 -5.22 -1.18
C ALA A 71 4.01 -6.56 -0.99
N PHE A 72 4.21 -7.46 -1.94
CA PHE A 72 3.80 -8.86 -1.86
C PHE A 72 5.01 -9.73 -1.58
N ARG A 73 4.90 -10.62 -0.59
CA ARG A 73 5.90 -11.63 -0.30
C ARG A 73 5.20 -12.96 -0.03
N PRO A 74 5.15 -13.87 -1.00
CA PRO A 74 4.49 -15.16 -0.81
C PRO A 74 5.18 -15.94 0.32
N THR A 75 4.38 -16.64 1.13
CA THR A 75 4.92 -17.52 2.16
C THR A 75 5.33 -18.86 1.54
N PRO A 76 6.41 -19.50 1.99
CA PRO A 76 6.88 -20.76 1.40
C PRO A 76 5.86 -21.92 1.43
N MET A 77 4.84 -21.85 2.29
CA MET A 77 3.74 -22.82 2.33
C MET A 77 2.86 -22.77 1.07
N ASP A 78 2.72 -21.61 0.44
CA ASP A 78 1.88 -21.43 -0.76
C ASP A 78 2.52 -22.02 -2.03
N LEU A 79 3.80 -22.40 -1.97
CA LEU A 79 4.54 -23.03 -3.07
C LEU A 79 4.59 -24.57 -2.98
N LEU A 80 4.00 -25.15 -1.94
CA LEU A 80 4.02 -26.59 -1.68
C LEU A 80 2.69 -27.28 -2.00
N GLU A 81 1.66 -26.53 -2.38
CA GLU A 81 0.38 -27.04 -2.88
C GLU A 81 0.35 -26.96 -4.43
N GLU A 82 1.24 -27.68 -5.11
CA GLU A 82 1.12 -28.05 -6.53
C GLU A 82 1.03 -29.57 -6.68
#